data_AF-A0A2N3B7T3-F1
#
_entry.id   AF-A0A2N3B7T3-F1
#
_cell.length_a   1.000
_cell.length_b   1.000
_cell.length_c   1.000
_cell.angle_alpha   90.00
_cell.angle_beta   90.00
_cell.angle_gamma   90.00
#
_symmetry.space_group_name_H-M   'P 1'
#
loop_
_entity.id
_entity.type
_entity.pdbx_description
1 polymer ?
#
loop_
_entity_poly.entity_id
_entity_poly.type
_entity_poly.pdbx_seq_one_letter_code
_entity_poly.pdbx_strand_id
1 'polypeptide(L)'
;MTRAQAAAALERLGAEIARHDIAYHQRDAPLISDAAYDALRREQARLAALFPDLAPPPRVGAAPAAGFAEVRHRVAMLSLDNAFAPEDVRAFDVQVRRFLNLGADAPLAYVAEPKIDGLSLSLRYEHGALVQAATRGDGETGENVTANARAVGDIPQQIADAPDVLEVRGEVYMTHDAFAALNARQAAQGAKPFANPRNAAAGSLRQLDAGVTKARPLRFFAYGWGEVSAPLGPTQWESLAQLGRWGFAVNPDARRCDGVAALLAVHADLDARRASLGYDIDGVVYKVDDLALQRRLGFRAATPRWAIAHKFSAEVAATVLEKIEIQVGRTGALSPVARLRPVTVGGVVVANATLHNEDYIAGRGADGTPIRANPDGTSRDLREGDTVTVYRAGDVIPKVLDVDLSLRPQGAVPYVFPDHCPECGAAAPRLPGEAVRRCTGGLTCPAQVVERLRHFVSRDAFDIEGLGEKQVAALHADGWINEPADIFTLEARFGDGKLSQLKNREGWGEKSANALFAAIRARRMIPLDRLIFALGVRHVGETSARMLARAYGSWAAFAQAMRDAADREGDAWAHLLAIDGVGAVLAGSVVDFFAEPHNRDAVERLLAHLAIEDVAAPAPIDSPVAGKTL
;
A
#
# COMPACT_ATOMS: atom_id res chain seq x y z
N MET A 1 16.34 21.98 7.76
CA MET A 1 16.61 20.53 7.69
C MET A 1 18.07 20.33 7.28
N THR A 2 18.83 19.51 7.99
CA THR A 2 20.24 19.19 7.67
C THR A 2 20.32 18.06 6.64
N ARG A 3 21.48 17.88 5.97
CA ARG A 3 21.71 16.77 5.01
C ARG A 3 21.46 15.39 5.63
N ALA A 4 21.88 15.18 6.87
CA ALA A 4 21.64 13.92 7.60
C ALA A 4 20.14 13.69 7.89
N GLN A 5 19.41 14.75 8.25
CA GLN A 5 17.95 14.68 8.43
C GLN A 5 17.23 14.41 7.10
N ALA A 6 17.73 14.96 5.98
CA ALA A 6 17.20 14.71 4.64
C ALA A 6 17.39 13.25 4.22
N ALA A 7 18.57 12.67 4.46
CA ALA A 7 18.87 11.27 4.16
C ALA A 7 17.93 10.32 4.92
N ALA A 8 17.80 10.50 6.24
CA ALA A 8 16.90 9.69 7.07
C ALA A 8 15.42 9.86 6.68
N ALA A 9 15.01 11.06 6.27
CA ALA A 9 13.65 11.30 5.79
C ALA A 9 13.38 10.63 4.43
N LEU A 10 14.32 10.71 3.49
CA LEU A 10 14.22 10.06 2.17
C LEU A 10 14.20 8.53 2.28
N GLU A 11 14.99 7.96 3.17
CA GLU A 11 15.00 6.53 3.45
C GLU A 11 13.66 6.06 4.03
N ARG A 12 13.15 6.75 5.06
CA ARG A 12 11.84 6.47 5.66
C ARG A 12 10.70 6.56 4.63
N LEU A 13 10.68 7.63 3.83
CA LEU A 13 9.69 7.81 2.76
C LEU A 13 9.80 6.71 1.71
N GLY A 14 11.02 6.33 1.32
CA GLY A 14 11.26 5.26 0.36
C GLY A 14 10.73 3.90 0.84
N ALA A 15 10.96 3.55 2.10
CA ALA A 15 10.44 2.33 2.71
C ALA A 15 8.90 2.34 2.83
N GLU A 16 8.32 3.47 3.20
CA GLU A 16 6.87 3.65 3.29
C GLU A 16 6.20 3.53 1.92
N ILE A 17 6.71 4.23 0.90
CA ILE A 17 6.24 4.16 -0.49
C ILE A 17 6.33 2.72 -1.01
N ALA A 18 7.45 2.02 -0.81
CA ALA A 18 7.62 0.63 -1.27
C ALA A 18 6.62 -0.34 -0.62
N ARG A 19 6.31 -0.15 0.68
CA ARG A 19 5.28 -0.93 1.37
C ARG A 19 3.91 -0.70 0.76
N HIS A 20 3.61 0.53 0.38
CA HIS A 20 2.36 0.88 -0.29
C HIS A 20 2.30 0.36 -1.72
N ASP A 21 3.40 0.40 -2.47
CA ASP A 21 3.50 -0.18 -3.81
C ASP A 21 3.18 -1.68 -3.79
N ILE A 22 3.74 -2.44 -2.85
CA ILE A 22 3.47 -3.88 -2.70
C ILE A 22 1.98 -4.12 -2.39
N ALA A 23 1.42 -3.39 -1.42
CA ALA A 23 0.03 -3.56 -1.04
C ALA A 23 -0.94 -3.22 -2.18
N TYR A 24 -0.63 -2.16 -2.94
CA TYR A 24 -1.44 -1.66 -4.02
C TYR A 24 -1.30 -2.50 -5.31
N HIS A 25 -0.08 -2.87 -5.70
CA HIS A 25 0.20 -3.54 -6.98
C HIS A 25 0.29 -5.06 -6.91
N GLN A 26 0.73 -5.65 -5.79
CA GLN A 26 0.82 -7.11 -5.68
C GLN A 26 -0.37 -7.73 -4.97
N ARG A 27 -0.94 -7.05 -3.97
CA ARG A 27 -1.97 -7.62 -3.08
C ARG A 27 -3.39 -7.16 -3.42
N ASP A 28 -3.55 -6.21 -4.33
CA ASP A 28 -4.83 -5.56 -4.66
C ASP A 28 -5.59 -5.12 -3.39
N ALA A 29 -4.82 -4.65 -2.39
CA ALA A 29 -5.29 -4.36 -1.03
C ALA A 29 -4.49 -3.18 -0.43
N PRO A 30 -4.70 -1.95 -0.93
CA PRO A 30 -3.91 -0.78 -0.55
C PRO A 30 -4.05 -0.39 0.93
N LEU A 31 -2.98 0.20 1.49
CA LEU A 31 -2.88 0.57 2.90
C LEU A 31 -2.99 2.07 3.17
N ILE A 32 -2.63 2.91 2.17
CA ILE A 32 -2.96 4.34 2.13
C ILE A 32 -3.73 4.71 0.86
N SER A 33 -4.42 5.84 0.93
CA SER A 33 -5.13 6.43 -0.20
C SER A 33 -4.19 6.88 -1.32
N ASP A 34 -4.67 6.92 -2.56
CA ASP A 34 -3.90 7.45 -3.71
C ASP A 34 -3.41 8.88 -3.45
N ALA A 35 -4.24 9.76 -2.88
CA ALA A 35 -3.81 11.11 -2.56
C ALA A 35 -2.77 11.17 -1.42
N ALA A 36 -2.82 10.25 -0.45
CA ALA A 36 -1.79 10.16 0.58
C ALA A 36 -0.50 9.58 0.00
N TYR A 37 -0.59 8.58 -0.87
CA TYR A 37 0.54 8.04 -1.62
C TYR A 37 1.18 9.12 -2.49
N ASP A 38 0.37 9.90 -3.21
CA ASP A 38 0.80 11.05 -3.99
C ASP A 38 1.40 12.14 -3.10
N ALA A 39 0.91 12.34 -1.88
CA ALA A 39 1.53 13.24 -0.90
C ALA A 39 2.91 12.73 -0.46
N LEU A 40 3.06 11.42 -0.19
CA LEU A 40 4.36 10.82 0.10
C LEU A 40 5.33 10.97 -1.07
N ARG A 41 4.86 10.72 -2.31
CA ARG A 41 5.66 10.88 -3.54
C ARG A 41 6.03 12.33 -3.78
N ARG A 42 5.12 13.28 -3.54
CA ARG A 42 5.40 14.73 -3.62
C ARG A 42 6.45 15.15 -2.60
N GLU A 43 6.34 14.69 -1.36
CA GLU A 43 7.32 15.00 -0.33
C GLU A 43 8.69 14.37 -0.65
N GLN A 44 8.72 13.13 -1.11
CA GLN A 44 9.95 12.48 -1.61
C GLN A 44 10.57 13.28 -2.76
N ALA A 45 9.78 13.70 -3.75
CA ALA A 45 10.25 14.50 -4.87
C ALA A 45 10.76 15.88 -4.44
N ARG A 46 10.08 16.53 -3.50
CA ARG A 46 10.50 17.82 -2.92
C ARG A 46 11.85 17.69 -2.22
N LEU A 47 12.03 16.64 -1.42
CA LEU A 47 13.29 16.36 -0.72
C LEU A 47 14.41 15.99 -1.69
N ALA A 48 14.13 15.15 -2.70
CA ALA A 48 15.09 14.79 -3.74
C ALA A 48 15.53 15.99 -4.58
N ALA A 49 14.64 16.96 -4.84
CA ALA A 49 15.00 18.20 -5.53
C ALA A 49 15.91 19.11 -4.68
N LEU A 50 15.73 19.13 -3.36
CA LEU A 50 16.55 19.90 -2.42
C LEU A 50 17.92 19.25 -2.14
N PHE A 51 18.00 17.91 -2.24
CA PHE A 51 19.22 17.12 -2.00
C PHE A 51 19.45 16.09 -3.11
N PRO A 52 19.90 16.54 -4.31
CA PRO A 52 19.99 15.67 -5.49
C PRO A 52 20.95 14.49 -5.34
N ASP A 53 21.99 14.63 -4.49
CA ASP A 53 22.98 13.60 -4.19
C ASP A 53 22.43 12.44 -3.34
N LEU A 54 21.28 12.65 -2.68
CA LEU A 54 20.60 11.66 -1.84
C LEU A 54 19.35 11.07 -2.51
N ALA A 55 19.02 11.49 -3.72
CA ALA A 55 17.80 11.09 -4.40
C ALA A 55 17.81 9.58 -4.68
N PRO A 56 16.82 8.80 -4.19
CA PRO A 56 16.73 7.38 -4.52
C PRO A 56 16.44 7.20 -6.01
N PRO A 57 16.87 6.08 -6.61
CA PRO A 57 16.53 5.77 -7.99
C PRO A 57 15.00 5.70 -8.13
N PRO A 58 14.42 6.26 -9.20
CA PRO A 58 13.00 6.21 -9.41
C PRO A 58 12.53 4.77 -9.56
N ARG A 59 11.41 4.44 -8.92
CA ARG A 59 10.75 3.13 -9.00
C ARG A 59 9.32 3.30 -9.50
N VAL A 60 8.89 2.33 -10.31
CA VAL A 60 7.54 2.20 -10.85
C VAL A 60 6.96 0.91 -10.29
N GLY A 61 5.70 0.95 -9.85
CA GLY A 61 4.97 -0.26 -9.44
C GLY A 61 5.65 -1.11 -8.35
N ALA A 62 5.41 -2.42 -8.39
CA ALA A 62 6.04 -3.40 -7.50
C ALA A 62 6.36 -4.69 -8.27
N ALA A 63 7.33 -5.47 -7.79
CA ALA A 63 7.72 -6.73 -8.41
C ALA A 63 6.53 -7.70 -8.59
N PRO A 64 6.54 -8.63 -9.56
CA PRO A 64 5.51 -9.65 -9.72
C PRO A 64 5.22 -10.46 -8.44
N ALA A 65 3.98 -10.90 -8.24
CA ALA A 65 3.63 -11.79 -7.13
C ALA A 65 4.01 -13.25 -7.41
N ALA A 66 4.32 -14.02 -6.35
CA ALA A 66 4.62 -15.44 -6.47
C ALA A 66 3.40 -16.23 -7.02
N GLY A 67 3.60 -17.02 -8.08
CA GLY A 67 2.58 -17.90 -8.68
C GLY A 67 2.30 -17.67 -10.17
N PHE A 68 2.66 -16.49 -10.70
CA PHE A 68 2.64 -16.21 -12.14
C PHE A 68 4.07 -16.23 -12.70
N ALA A 69 4.23 -16.63 -13.97
CA ALA A 69 5.51 -16.51 -14.66
C ALA A 69 5.83 -15.03 -14.90
N GLU A 70 7.10 -14.64 -14.76
CA GLU A 70 7.54 -13.27 -15.01
C GLU A 70 7.74 -13.01 -16.51
N VAL A 71 7.40 -11.79 -16.95
CA VAL A 71 7.60 -11.31 -18.32
C VAL A 71 8.31 -9.97 -18.27
N ARG A 72 9.47 -9.89 -18.91
CA ARG A 72 10.17 -8.63 -19.10
C ARG A 72 9.58 -7.85 -20.27
N HIS A 73 9.20 -6.61 -20.03
CA HIS A 73 8.71 -5.70 -21.06
C HIS A 73 9.86 -5.28 -22.00
N ARG A 74 9.59 -5.25 -23.31
CA ARG A 74 10.58 -4.83 -24.32
C ARG A 74 10.84 -3.33 -24.28
N VAL A 75 9.78 -2.57 -24.04
CA VAL A 75 9.82 -1.14 -23.70
C VAL A 75 9.30 -1.01 -22.28
N ALA A 76 9.95 -0.23 -21.40
CA ALA A 76 9.47 -0.10 -20.03
C ALA A 76 8.05 0.51 -19.97
N MET A 77 7.22 0.04 -19.03
CA MET A 77 5.92 0.61 -18.69
C MET A 77 6.10 1.62 -17.55
N LEU A 78 6.20 2.89 -17.90
CA LEU A 78 6.48 3.99 -16.97
C LEU A 78 5.23 4.50 -16.25
N SER A 79 5.44 5.33 -15.22
CA SER A 79 4.37 6.10 -14.57
C SER A 79 4.15 7.43 -15.28
N LEU A 80 3.13 8.17 -14.87
CA LEU A 80 2.92 9.57 -15.22
C LEU A 80 3.28 10.47 -14.03
N ASP A 81 3.72 11.70 -14.32
CA ASP A 81 3.73 12.77 -13.32
C ASP A 81 2.29 13.24 -13.06
N ASN A 82 2.03 13.75 -11.86
CA ASN A 82 0.71 14.20 -11.44
C ASN A 82 0.61 15.73 -11.43
N ALA A 83 -0.56 16.24 -11.84
CA ALA A 83 -1.05 17.59 -11.62
C ALA A 83 -2.31 17.51 -10.73
N PHE A 84 -2.46 18.45 -9.79
CA PHE A 84 -3.61 18.52 -8.88
C PHE A 84 -4.38 19.83 -9.01
N ALA A 85 -3.79 20.84 -9.65
CA ALA A 85 -4.40 22.12 -9.89
C ALA A 85 -4.17 22.60 -11.34
N PRO A 86 -5.02 23.52 -11.86
CA PRO A 86 -4.85 24.10 -13.19
C PRO A 86 -3.46 24.74 -13.43
N GLU A 87 -2.83 25.26 -12.38
CA GLU A 87 -1.50 25.87 -12.42
C GLU A 87 -0.41 24.85 -12.75
N ASP A 88 -0.54 23.60 -12.27
CA ASP A 88 0.39 22.52 -12.59
C ASP A 88 0.35 22.18 -14.09
N VAL A 89 -0.84 22.23 -14.70
CA VAL A 89 -1.06 21.98 -16.14
C VAL A 89 -0.43 23.10 -16.96
N ARG A 90 -0.59 24.36 -16.53
CA ARG A 90 0.07 25.51 -17.18
C ARG A 90 1.59 25.40 -17.08
N ALA A 91 2.11 24.99 -15.92
CA ALA A 91 3.53 24.79 -15.72
C ALA A 91 4.08 23.67 -16.63
N PHE A 92 3.33 22.59 -16.80
CA PHE A 92 3.67 21.51 -17.73
C PHE A 92 3.77 22.01 -19.19
N ASP A 93 2.78 22.75 -19.69
CA ASP A 93 2.81 23.32 -21.06
C ASP A 93 4.02 24.25 -21.26
N VAL A 94 4.29 25.13 -20.29
CA VAL A 94 5.48 26.01 -20.33
C VAL A 94 6.77 25.20 -20.39
N GLN A 95 6.90 24.12 -19.62
CA GLN A 95 8.08 23.26 -19.63
C GLN A 95 8.26 22.55 -20.99
N VAL A 96 7.16 22.05 -21.56
CA VAL A 96 7.17 21.41 -22.89
C VAL A 96 7.60 22.39 -23.97
N ARG A 97 6.99 23.59 -24.01
CA ARG A 97 7.33 24.65 -24.97
C ARG A 97 8.80 25.06 -24.87
N ARG A 98 9.27 25.29 -23.64
CA ARG A 98 10.66 25.65 -23.37
C ARG A 98 11.63 24.58 -23.86
N PHE A 99 11.34 23.30 -23.61
CA PHE A 99 12.19 22.20 -24.06
C PHE A 99 12.25 22.12 -25.59
N LEU A 100 11.12 22.35 -26.26
CA LEU A 100 11.00 22.31 -27.71
C LEU A 100 11.46 23.60 -28.41
N ASN A 101 11.82 24.63 -27.65
CA ASN A 101 12.13 25.98 -28.12
C ASN A 101 10.96 26.61 -28.92
N LEU A 102 9.74 26.41 -28.44
CA LEU A 102 8.52 26.98 -29.01
C LEU A 102 8.17 28.30 -28.33
N GLY A 103 7.63 29.25 -29.10
CA GLY A 103 7.05 30.48 -28.56
C GLY A 103 5.82 30.21 -27.69
N ALA A 104 5.48 31.16 -26.81
CA ALA A 104 4.32 31.06 -25.91
C ALA A 104 3.02 30.76 -26.66
N ASP A 105 2.83 31.39 -27.83
CA ASP A 105 1.60 31.26 -28.64
C ASP A 105 1.75 30.28 -29.81
N ALA A 106 2.89 29.57 -29.92
CA ALA A 106 3.08 28.61 -31.00
C ALA A 106 2.02 27.48 -30.91
N PRO A 107 1.46 26.99 -32.03
CA PRO A 107 0.51 25.88 -32.00
C PRO A 107 1.12 24.63 -31.35
N LEU A 108 0.42 24.08 -30.36
CA LEU A 108 0.78 22.82 -29.71
C LEU A 108 -0.50 22.09 -29.33
N ALA A 109 -0.72 20.96 -30.00
CA ALA A 109 -1.88 20.11 -29.78
C ALA A 109 -1.56 19.02 -28.74
N TYR A 110 -2.59 18.64 -28.01
CA TYR A 110 -2.58 17.59 -27.01
C TYR A 110 -3.73 16.63 -27.24
N VAL A 111 -3.64 15.44 -26.68
CA VAL A 111 -4.75 14.51 -26.54
C VAL A 111 -5.06 14.37 -25.06
N ALA A 112 -6.31 14.63 -24.70
CA ALA A 112 -6.86 14.44 -23.37
C ALA A 112 -7.67 13.15 -23.32
N GLU A 113 -7.30 12.22 -22.44
CA GLU A 113 -7.95 10.91 -22.29
C GLU A 113 -8.38 10.72 -20.84
N PRO A 114 -9.59 10.19 -20.55
CA PRO A 114 -9.96 9.86 -19.18
C PRO A 114 -8.94 8.92 -18.56
N LYS A 115 -8.51 9.21 -17.33
CA LYS A 115 -7.57 8.36 -16.61
C LYS A 115 -8.35 7.25 -15.92
N ILE A 116 -8.44 6.10 -16.61
CA ILE A 116 -9.18 4.93 -16.16
C ILE A 116 -8.60 4.39 -14.86
N ASP A 117 -9.46 4.12 -13.88
CA ASP A 117 -9.05 3.50 -12.62
C ASP A 117 -9.16 1.97 -12.69
N GLY A 118 -8.09 1.34 -13.15
CA GLY A 118 -8.05 -0.11 -13.37
C GLY A 118 -6.67 -0.73 -13.16
N LEU A 119 -6.34 -1.75 -13.95
CA LEU A 119 -5.02 -2.37 -13.97
C LEU A 119 -4.41 -2.26 -15.36
N SER A 120 -3.23 -1.66 -15.46
CA SER A 120 -2.52 -1.57 -16.73
C SER A 120 -2.08 -2.94 -17.25
N LEU A 121 -2.32 -3.16 -18.54
CA LEU A 121 -2.05 -4.41 -19.24
C LEU A 121 -1.31 -4.11 -20.55
N SER A 122 -0.23 -4.86 -20.80
CA SER A 122 0.47 -4.91 -22.07
C SER A 122 0.09 -6.17 -22.85
N LEU A 123 -0.19 -6.02 -24.15
CA LEU A 123 -0.63 -7.07 -25.06
C LEU A 123 0.30 -7.11 -26.26
N ARG A 124 1.11 -8.16 -26.38
CA ARG A 124 2.01 -8.36 -27.51
C ARG A 124 1.39 -9.26 -28.57
N TYR A 125 1.35 -8.73 -29.77
CA TYR A 125 0.96 -9.43 -30.99
C TYR A 125 2.19 -9.64 -31.87
N GLU A 126 2.30 -10.84 -32.43
CA GLU A 126 3.28 -11.16 -33.46
C GLU A 126 2.55 -11.65 -34.70
N HIS A 127 2.82 -11.02 -35.83
CA HIS A 127 2.09 -11.21 -37.10
C HIS A 127 0.57 -11.21 -36.91
N GLY A 128 0.06 -10.29 -36.09
CA GLY A 128 -1.36 -10.13 -35.80
C GLY A 128 -1.93 -11.06 -34.72
N ALA A 129 -1.22 -12.09 -34.26
CA ALA A 129 -1.73 -13.02 -33.25
C ALA A 129 -1.32 -12.64 -31.82
N LEU A 130 -2.25 -12.68 -30.86
CA LEU A 130 -1.94 -12.42 -29.45
C LEU A 130 -1.07 -13.54 -28.85
N VAL A 131 0.21 -13.26 -28.66
CA VAL A 131 1.20 -14.23 -28.15
C VAL A 131 1.48 -14.08 -26.66
N GLN A 132 1.34 -12.88 -26.10
CA GLN A 132 1.67 -12.62 -24.70
C GLN A 132 0.85 -11.45 -24.14
N ALA A 133 0.40 -11.57 -22.89
CA ALA A 133 -0.11 -10.46 -22.10
C ALA A 133 0.59 -10.39 -20.75
N ALA A 134 0.95 -9.18 -20.31
CA ALA A 134 1.65 -8.96 -19.07
C ALA A 134 1.09 -7.77 -18.28
N THR A 135 0.96 -7.93 -16.97
CA THR A 135 0.67 -6.80 -16.08
C THR A 135 1.84 -5.82 -16.05
N ARG A 136 1.65 -4.62 -15.51
CA ARG A 136 2.75 -3.65 -15.40
C ARG A 136 3.91 -4.13 -14.52
N GLY A 137 3.58 -4.78 -13.39
CA GLY A 137 4.55 -5.10 -12.33
C GLY A 137 5.36 -3.87 -11.91
N ASP A 138 6.69 -3.96 -11.95
CA ASP A 138 7.61 -2.88 -11.59
C ASP A 138 7.94 -1.92 -12.75
N GLY A 139 7.24 -2.07 -13.89
CA GLY A 139 7.47 -1.32 -15.11
C GLY A 139 8.53 -1.93 -16.03
N GLU A 140 9.44 -2.75 -15.53
CA GLU A 140 10.38 -3.53 -16.34
C GLU A 140 9.93 -4.99 -16.50
N THR A 141 9.37 -5.56 -15.43
CA THR A 141 8.92 -6.95 -15.34
C THR A 141 7.51 -7.02 -14.79
N GLY A 142 6.63 -7.73 -15.50
CA GLY A 142 5.24 -7.97 -15.15
C GLY A 142 4.91 -9.44 -14.95
N GLU A 143 3.66 -9.71 -14.59
CA GLU A 143 3.11 -11.07 -14.47
C GLU A 143 2.52 -11.51 -15.81
N ASN A 144 2.83 -12.73 -16.25
CA ASN A 144 2.22 -13.34 -17.42
C ASN A 144 0.75 -13.67 -17.13
N VAL A 145 -0.15 -12.91 -17.74
CA VAL A 145 -1.60 -13.09 -17.63
C VAL A 145 -2.22 -13.39 -18.99
N THR A 146 -1.47 -14.01 -19.90
CA THR A 146 -1.89 -14.28 -21.29
C THR A 146 -3.21 -15.05 -21.33
N ALA A 147 -3.34 -16.13 -20.56
CA ALA A 147 -4.57 -16.93 -20.55
C ALA A 147 -5.79 -16.13 -20.05
N ASN A 148 -5.59 -15.26 -19.05
CA ASN A 148 -6.63 -14.40 -18.48
C ASN A 148 -7.04 -13.29 -19.44
N ALA A 149 -6.06 -12.65 -20.09
CA ALA A 149 -6.31 -11.62 -21.11
C ALA A 149 -7.12 -12.19 -22.29
N ARG A 150 -6.87 -13.44 -22.71
CA ARG A 150 -7.68 -14.13 -23.73
C ARG A 150 -9.14 -14.33 -23.34
N ALA A 151 -9.46 -14.28 -22.05
CA ALA A 151 -10.83 -14.39 -21.56
C ALA A 151 -11.59 -13.05 -21.55
N VAL A 152 -10.91 -11.92 -21.76
CA VAL A 152 -11.52 -10.59 -21.81
C VAL A 152 -12.04 -10.31 -23.22
N GLY A 153 -13.37 -10.16 -23.36
CA GLY A 153 -14.03 -10.07 -24.67
C GLY A 153 -13.65 -8.85 -25.51
N ASP A 154 -13.19 -7.76 -24.89
CA ASP A 154 -12.76 -6.54 -25.58
C ASP A 154 -11.34 -6.64 -26.19
N ILE A 155 -10.63 -7.76 -25.97
CA ILE A 155 -9.25 -7.97 -26.44
C ILE A 155 -9.27 -8.84 -27.71
N PRO A 156 -8.95 -8.27 -28.90
CA PRO A 156 -8.83 -9.04 -30.13
C PRO A 156 -7.81 -10.16 -29.99
N GLN A 157 -8.16 -11.36 -30.46
CA GLN A 157 -7.20 -12.48 -30.47
C GLN A 157 -6.30 -12.46 -31.72
N GLN A 158 -6.83 -11.85 -32.79
CA GLN A 158 -6.19 -11.71 -34.09
C GLN A 158 -6.46 -10.29 -34.60
N ILE A 159 -5.44 -9.69 -35.20
CA ILE A 159 -5.50 -8.36 -35.80
C ILE A 159 -5.06 -8.49 -37.25
N ALA A 160 -5.94 -8.12 -38.18
CA ALA A 160 -5.58 -8.02 -39.59
C ALA A 160 -4.72 -6.76 -39.83
N ASP A 161 -3.77 -6.86 -40.76
CA ASP A 161 -2.89 -5.76 -41.15
C ASP A 161 -2.13 -5.13 -39.96
N ALA A 162 -1.80 -5.95 -38.97
CA ALA A 162 -0.92 -5.54 -37.87
C ALA A 162 0.54 -5.50 -38.36
N PRO A 163 1.38 -4.63 -37.78
CA PRO A 163 2.84 -4.76 -37.90
C PRO A 163 3.32 -6.13 -37.41
N ASP A 164 4.49 -6.59 -37.87
CA ASP A 164 5.07 -7.88 -37.48
C ASP A 164 5.17 -8.04 -35.97
N VAL A 165 5.51 -6.96 -35.27
CA VAL A 165 5.45 -6.83 -33.82
C VAL A 165 4.60 -5.62 -33.47
N LEU A 166 3.59 -5.84 -32.62
CA LEU A 166 2.72 -4.80 -32.07
C LEU A 166 2.48 -5.06 -30.58
N GLU A 167 2.96 -4.18 -29.71
CA GLU A 167 2.61 -4.16 -28.29
C GLU A 167 1.55 -3.09 -28.02
N VAL A 168 0.32 -3.48 -27.69
CA VAL A 168 -0.77 -2.57 -27.30
C VAL A 168 -0.84 -2.44 -25.78
N ARG A 169 -0.95 -1.21 -25.28
CA ARG A 169 -1.09 -0.90 -23.86
C ARG A 169 -2.45 -0.29 -23.58
N GLY A 170 -3.04 -0.73 -22.48
CA GLY A 170 -4.34 -0.25 -22.05
C GLY A 170 -4.61 -0.52 -20.59
N GLU A 171 -5.83 -0.23 -20.18
CA GLU A 171 -6.30 -0.44 -18.81
C GLU A 171 -7.43 -1.46 -18.81
N VAL A 172 -7.28 -2.52 -18.01
CA VAL A 172 -8.36 -3.43 -17.68
C VAL A 172 -9.16 -2.84 -16.54
N TYR A 173 -10.48 -2.76 -16.70
CA TYR A 173 -11.37 -2.14 -15.72
C TYR A 173 -12.68 -2.93 -15.58
N MET A 174 -13.51 -2.51 -14.62
CA MET A 174 -14.84 -3.07 -14.37
C MET A 174 -15.86 -1.94 -14.29
N THR A 175 -17.04 -2.12 -14.90
CA THR A 175 -18.13 -1.15 -14.81
C THR A 175 -18.79 -1.19 -13.43
N HIS A 176 -19.48 -0.12 -13.04
CA HIS A 176 -20.18 -0.05 -11.76
C HIS A 176 -21.22 -1.17 -11.61
N ASP A 177 -22.01 -1.44 -12.64
CA ASP A 177 -23.01 -2.51 -12.65
C ASP A 177 -22.38 -3.90 -12.51
N ALA A 178 -21.28 -4.14 -13.24
CA ALA A 178 -20.52 -5.37 -13.17
C ALA A 178 -19.95 -5.61 -11.77
N PHE A 179 -19.40 -4.57 -11.17
CA PHE A 179 -18.85 -4.59 -9.82
C PHE A 179 -19.94 -4.87 -8.77
N ALA A 180 -21.06 -4.18 -8.84
CA ALA A 180 -22.20 -4.40 -7.95
C ALA A 180 -22.72 -5.85 -8.04
N ALA A 181 -22.88 -6.38 -9.25
CA ALA A 181 -23.29 -7.76 -9.48
C ALA A 181 -22.26 -8.78 -8.98
N LEU A 182 -20.96 -8.50 -9.14
CA LEU A 182 -19.90 -9.35 -8.60
C LEU A 182 -19.93 -9.40 -7.07
N ASN A 183 -20.04 -8.24 -6.42
CA ASN A 183 -20.10 -8.16 -4.96
C ASN A 183 -21.37 -8.79 -4.38
N ALA A 184 -22.51 -8.66 -5.04
CA ALA A 184 -23.74 -9.35 -4.64
C ALA A 184 -23.56 -10.88 -4.67
N ARG A 185 -22.89 -11.42 -5.71
CA ARG A 185 -22.56 -12.85 -5.80
C ARG A 185 -21.57 -13.29 -4.70
N GLN A 186 -20.55 -12.47 -4.41
CA GLN A 186 -19.59 -12.74 -3.33
C GLN A 186 -20.31 -12.82 -1.97
N ALA A 187 -21.19 -11.85 -1.68
CA ALA A 187 -21.95 -11.82 -0.43
C ALA A 187 -22.88 -13.03 -0.28
N ALA A 188 -23.58 -13.42 -1.35
CA ALA A 188 -24.43 -14.61 -1.36
C ALA A 188 -23.67 -15.92 -1.11
N GLN A 189 -22.38 -15.95 -1.42
CA GLN A 189 -21.49 -17.09 -1.19
C GLN A 189 -20.70 -17.00 0.13
N GLY A 190 -20.95 -15.97 0.96
CA GLY A 190 -20.20 -15.72 2.19
C GLY A 190 -18.73 -15.31 1.95
N ALA A 191 -18.36 -14.98 0.72
CA ALA A 191 -17.03 -14.51 0.37
C ALA A 191 -16.89 -13.00 0.65
N LYS A 192 -15.65 -12.55 0.87
CA LYS A 192 -15.37 -11.13 1.10
C LYS A 192 -15.65 -10.31 -0.18
N PRO A 193 -16.47 -9.24 -0.12
CA PRO A 193 -16.67 -8.37 -1.26
C PRO A 193 -15.39 -7.59 -1.57
N PHE A 194 -15.24 -7.20 -2.84
CA PHE A 194 -14.20 -6.30 -3.30
C PHE A 194 -14.49 -4.87 -2.84
N ALA A 195 -13.44 -4.12 -2.50
CA ALA A 195 -13.57 -2.76 -1.97
C ALA A 195 -13.97 -1.74 -3.03
N ASN A 196 -13.50 -1.89 -4.27
CA ASN A 196 -13.80 -0.99 -5.38
C ASN A 196 -13.68 -1.73 -6.74
N PRO A 197 -14.12 -1.09 -7.85
CA PRO A 197 -13.97 -1.64 -9.20
C PRO A 197 -12.54 -1.91 -9.63
N ARG A 198 -11.55 -1.09 -9.22
CA ARG A 198 -10.13 -1.28 -9.55
C ARG A 198 -9.58 -2.61 -9.04
N ASN A 199 -9.73 -2.89 -7.74
CA ASN A 199 -9.26 -4.13 -7.11
C ASN A 199 -10.08 -5.32 -7.57
N ALA A 200 -11.38 -5.11 -7.82
CA ALA A 200 -12.19 -6.12 -8.46
C ALA A 200 -11.63 -6.47 -9.84
N ALA A 201 -11.24 -5.49 -10.65
CA ALA A 201 -10.64 -5.72 -11.96
C ALA A 201 -9.28 -6.43 -11.85
N ALA A 202 -8.38 -5.92 -11.02
CA ALA A 202 -7.04 -6.48 -10.79
C ALA A 202 -7.12 -7.93 -10.27
N GLY A 203 -7.88 -8.15 -9.20
CA GLY A 203 -8.09 -9.47 -8.63
C GLY A 203 -8.88 -10.41 -9.55
N SER A 204 -9.63 -9.90 -10.53
CA SER A 204 -10.32 -10.73 -11.53
C SER A 204 -9.42 -11.14 -12.68
N LEU A 205 -8.48 -10.29 -13.07
CA LEU A 205 -7.51 -10.61 -14.10
C LEU A 205 -6.43 -11.55 -13.55
N ARG A 206 -5.99 -11.34 -12.31
CA ARG A 206 -4.89 -12.08 -11.67
C ARG A 206 -5.38 -13.37 -10.99
N GLN A 207 -6.03 -14.24 -11.76
CA GLN A 207 -6.50 -15.55 -11.31
C GLN A 207 -5.65 -16.66 -11.92
N LEU A 208 -5.21 -17.63 -11.12
CA LEU A 208 -4.44 -18.77 -11.64
C LEU A 208 -5.26 -19.60 -12.64
N ASP A 209 -6.57 -19.68 -12.41
CA ASP A 209 -7.52 -20.27 -13.35
C ASP A 209 -8.21 -19.17 -14.18
N ALA A 210 -7.90 -19.12 -15.48
CA ALA A 210 -8.52 -18.19 -16.42
C ALA A 210 -10.04 -18.40 -16.60
N GLY A 211 -10.57 -19.57 -16.24
CA GLY A 211 -12.01 -19.82 -16.17
C GLY A 211 -12.72 -18.90 -15.18
N VAL A 212 -12.06 -18.55 -14.07
CA VAL A 212 -12.56 -17.57 -13.10
C VAL A 212 -12.59 -16.17 -13.71
N THR A 213 -11.53 -15.77 -14.42
CA THR A 213 -11.49 -14.49 -15.15
C THR A 213 -12.63 -14.40 -16.17
N LYS A 214 -12.87 -15.48 -16.93
CA LYS A 214 -13.95 -15.54 -17.93
C LYS A 214 -15.35 -15.30 -17.34
N ALA A 215 -15.59 -15.71 -16.09
CA ALA A 215 -16.86 -15.52 -15.41
C ALA A 215 -17.06 -14.10 -14.85
N ARG A 216 -16.03 -13.25 -14.90
CA ARG A 216 -16.03 -11.89 -14.37
C ARG A 216 -16.01 -10.88 -15.53
N PRO A 217 -16.97 -9.94 -15.59
CA PRO A 217 -17.12 -9.04 -16.74
C PRO A 217 -16.08 -7.91 -16.72
N LEU A 218 -14.86 -8.26 -17.12
CA LEU A 218 -13.77 -7.31 -17.36
C LEU A 218 -13.95 -6.62 -18.71
N ARG A 219 -13.51 -5.37 -18.77
CA ARG A 219 -13.48 -4.52 -19.96
C ARG A 219 -12.05 -4.00 -20.17
N PHE A 220 -11.72 -3.57 -21.38
CA PHE A 220 -10.39 -3.06 -21.71
C PHE A 220 -10.48 -1.81 -22.60
N PHE A 221 -9.75 -0.75 -22.23
CA PHE A 221 -9.52 0.40 -23.10
C PHE A 221 -8.04 0.47 -23.51
N ALA A 222 -7.77 0.54 -24.81
CA ALA A 222 -6.43 0.82 -25.33
C ALA A 222 -6.13 2.32 -25.28
N TYR A 223 -4.93 2.70 -24.83
CA TYR A 223 -4.50 4.10 -24.71
C TYR A 223 -3.11 4.39 -25.30
N GLY A 224 -2.38 3.35 -25.71
CA GLY A 224 -1.00 3.49 -26.16
C GLY A 224 -0.37 2.18 -26.62
N TRP A 225 0.94 2.19 -26.79
CA TRP A 225 1.71 1.05 -27.29
C TRP A 225 3.11 1.00 -26.65
N GLY A 226 3.76 -0.15 -26.77
CA GLY A 226 5.16 -0.36 -26.41
C GLY A 226 6.01 -0.58 -27.66
N GLU A 227 6.65 -1.75 -27.78
CA GLU A 227 7.41 -2.11 -28.98
C GLU A 227 6.50 -2.22 -30.21
N VAL A 228 6.87 -1.55 -31.29
CA VAL A 228 6.22 -1.68 -32.60
C VAL A 228 7.26 -1.74 -33.70
N SER A 229 7.02 -2.64 -34.65
CA SER A 229 7.89 -2.82 -35.84
C SER A 229 7.62 -1.77 -36.93
N ALA A 230 6.43 -1.17 -36.93
CA ALA A 230 6.07 -0.04 -37.79
C ALA A 230 5.26 1.01 -37.00
N PRO A 231 5.39 2.32 -37.31
CA PRO A 231 4.59 3.35 -36.67
C PRO A 231 3.09 3.16 -36.91
N LEU A 232 2.26 3.37 -35.88
CA LEU A 232 0.80 3.31 -35.99
C LEU A 232 0.21 4.56 -36.66
N GLY A 233 0.94 5.67 -36.58
CA GLY A 233 0.55 6.98 -37.11
C GLY A 233 1.60 8.06 -36.77
N PRO A 234 1.44 9.29 -37.26
CA PRO A 234 2.27 10.44 -36.92
C PRO A 234 1.88 11.13 -35.60
N THR A 235 0.63 10.97 -35.16
CA THR A 235 0.08 11.62 -33.96
C THR A 235 -0.53 10.61 -32.98
N GLN A 236 -0.63 10.97 -31.70
CA GLN A 236 -1.32 10.20 -30.67
C GLN A 236 -2.77 9.98 -31.08
N TRP A 237 -3.44 11.02 -31.58
CA TRP A 237 -4.83 10.94 -32.02
C TRP A 237 -5.04 9.92 -33.15
N GLU A 238 -4.17 9.93 -34.16
CA GLU A 238 -4.25 8.99 -35.28
C GLU A 238 -3.90 7.56 -34.86
N SER A 239 -2.95 7.39 -33.94
CA SER A 239 -2.61 6.08 -33.38
C SER A 239 -3.78 5.49 -32.57
N LEU A 240 -4.48 6.29 -31.76
CA LEU A 240 -5.71 5.85 -31.09
C LEU A 240 -6.76 5.41 -32.12
N ALA A 241 -6.97 6.19 -33.18
CA ALA A 241 -7.89 5.81 -34.26
C ALA A 241 -7.48 4.50 -34.95
N GLN A 242 -6.18 4.25 -35.12
CA GLN A 242 -5.65 3.00 -35.66
C GLN A 242 -5.92 1.81 -34.73
N LEU A 243 -5.73 1.96 -33.41
CA LEU A 243 -6.08 0.92 -32.44
C LEU A 243 -7.58 0.59 -32.52
N GLY A 244 -8.43 1.62 -32.68
CA GLY A 244 -9.87 1.43 -32.93
C GLY A 244 -10.16 0.63 -34.21
N ARG A 245 -9.46 0.91 -35.32
CA ARG A 245 -9.57 0.14 -36.58
C ARG A 245 -9.16 -1.33 -36.43
N TRP A 246 -8.21 -1.62 -35.55
CA TRP A 246 -7.80 -2.98 -35.20
C TRP A 246 -8.73 -3.70 -34.21
N GLY A 247 -9.85 -3.08 -33.84
CA GLY A 247 -10.89 -3.71 -33.03
C GLY A 247 -10.74 -3.51 -31.52
N PHE A 248 -9.80 -2.68 -31.07
CA PHE A 248 -9.75 -2.29 -29.66
C PHE A 248 -10.82 -1.26 -29.33
N ALA A 249 -11.40 -1.37 -28.13
CA ALA A 249 -12.14 -0.25 -27.57
C ALA A 249 -11.16 0.87 -27.20
N VAL A 250 -11.41 2.06 -27.75
CA VAL A 250 -10.74 3.31 -27.41
C VAL A 250 -11.76 4.19 -26.70
N ASN A 251 -11.32 4.97 -25.71
CA ASN A 251 -12.24 5.72 -24.88
C ASN A 251 -13.00 6.78 -25.71
N PRO A 252 -14.35 6.78 -25.73
CA PRO A 252 -15.13 7.71 -26.54
C PRO A 252 -15.07 9.16 -26.06
N ASP A 253 -14.67 9.39 -24.80
CA ASP A 253 -14.49 10.73 -24.23
C ASP A 253 -13.07 11.30 -24.48
N ALA A 254 -12.20 10.59 -25.20
CA ALA A 254 -10.91 11.13 -25.62
C ALA A 254 -11.10 12.33 -26.57
N ARG A 255 -10.31 13.40 -26.37
CA ARG A 255 -10.42 14.64 -27.15
C ARG A 255 -9.05 15.17 -27.56
N ARG A 256 -8.90 15.53 -28.83
CA ARG A 256 -7.79 16.35 -29.30
C ARG A 256 -8.04 17.80 -28.92
N CYS A 257 -7.06 18.43 -28.26
CA CYS A 257 -7.16 19.72 -27.61
C CYS A 257 -6.05 20.66 -28.10
N ASP A 258 -6.42 21.89 -28.45
CA ASP A 258 -5.46 22.92 -28.83
C ASP A 258 -5.16 23.82 -27.60
N GLY A 259 -4.02 23.55 -26.96
CA GLY A 259 -3.54 24.32 -25.81
C GLY A 259 -4.25 24.05 -24.46
N VAL A 260 -3.77 24.74 -23.42
CA VAL A 260 -4.14 24.47 -22.01
C VAL A 260 -5.60 24.77 -21.71
N ALA A 261 -6.19 25.80 -22.32
CA ALA A 261 -7.59 26.15 -22.06
C ALA A 261 -8.53 25.01 -22.46
N ALA A 262 -8.28 24.36 -23.59
CA ALA A 262 -9.05 23.20 -24.03
C ALA A 262 -8.86 22.01 -23.08
N LEU A 263 -7.63 21.74 -22.61
CA LEU A 263 -7.36 20.68 -21.62
C LEU A 263 -8.16 20.86 -20.33
N LEU A 264 -8.14 22.07 -19.77
CA LEU A 264 -8.88 22.39 -18.54
C LEU A 264 -10.40 22.27 -18.72
N ALA A 265 -10.92 22.62 -19.90
CA ALA A 265 -12.34 22.44 -20.22
C ALA A 265 -12.74 20.95 -20.25
N VAL A 266 -11.90 20.08 -20.81
CA VAL A 266 -12.14 18.62 -20.79
C VAL A 266 -12.12 18.07 -19.36
N HIS A 267 -11.20 18.52 -18.52
CA HIS A 267 -11.17 18.12 -17.12
C HIS A 267 -12.41 18.55 -16.36
N ALA A 268 -12.85 19.80 -16.50
CA ALA A 268 -14.05 20.29 -15.83
C ALA A 268 -15.32 19.54 -16.27
N ASP A 269 -15.45 19.24 -17.56
CA ASP A 269 -16.57 18.47 -18.11
C ASP A 269 -16.59 17.03 -17.57
N LEU A 270 -15.44 16.33 -17.60
CA LEU A 270 -15.34 14.96 -17.09
C LEU A 270 -15.56 14.88 -15.58
N ASP A 271 -15.09 15.86 -14.80
CA ASP A 271 -15.34 15.93 -13.36
C ASP A 271 -16.84 16.08 -13.07
N ALA A 272 -17.52 17.00 -13.78
CA ALA A 272 -18.94 17.26 -13.59
C ALA A 272 -19.83 16.04 -13.90
N ARG A 273 -19.45 15.22 -14.89
CA ARG A 273 -20.21 14.04 -15.32
C ARG A 273 -19.61 12.72 -14.84
N ARG A 274 -18.60 12.75 -13.97
CA ARG A 274 -17.81 11.58 -13.52
C ARG A 274 -18.69 10.41 -13.07
N ALA A 275 -19.69 10.69 -12.24
CA ALA A 275 -20.61 9.68 -11.70
C ALA A 275 -21.49 9.00 -12.78
N SER A 276 -21.65 9.61 -13.95
CA SER A 276 -22.50 9.11 -15.04
C SER A 276 -21.77 8.23 -16.06
N LEU A 277 -20.44 8.09 -15.95
CA LEU A 277 -19.63 7.34 -16.92
C LEU A 277 -19.84 5.82 -16.86
N GLY A 278 -20.36 5.30 -15.74
CA GLY A 278 -20.57 3.87 -15.52
C GLY A 278 -19.29 3.07 -15.22
N TYR A 279 -18.16 3.75 -15.05
CA TYR A 279 -16.89 3.20 -14.60
C TYR A 279 -16.07 4.28 -13.89
N ASP A 280 -15.07 3.88 -13.12
CA ASP A 280 -14.25 4.80 -12.36
C ASP A 280 -13.12 5.41 -13.19
N ILE A 281 -12.96 6.72 -13.03
CA ILE A 281 -11.81 7.50 -13.48
C ILE A 281 -11.28 8.33 -12.31
N ASP A 282 -9.97 8.56 -12.28
CA ASP A 282 -9.31 9.33 -11.22
C ASP A 282 -8.68 10.65 -11.70
N GLY A 283 -8.91 11.00 -12.97
CA GLY A 283 -8.46 12.25 -13.58
C GLY A 283 -8.52 12.23 -15.09
N VAL A 284 -7.70 13.07 -15.72
CA VAL A 284 -7.49 13.13 -17.17
C VAL A 284 -5.99 13.08 -17.46
N VAL A 285 -5.59 12.25 -18.42
CA VAL A 285 -4.22 12.20 -18.92
C VAL A 285 -4.10 13.12 -20.13
N TYR A 286 -3.14 14.03 -20.10
CA TYR A 286 -2.80 14.87 -21.25
C TYR A 286 -1.49 14.37 -21.87
N LYS A 287 -1.47 14.21 -23.20
CA LYS A 287 -0.30 13.78 -23.97
C LYS A 287 -0.07 14.77 -25.10
N VAL A 288 1.18 15.16 -25.37
CA VAL A 288 1.51 15.94 -26.59
C VAL A 288 1.09 15.11 -27.81
N ASP A 289 0.34 15.69 -28.75
CA ASP A 289 -0.27 14.93 -29.85
C ASP A 289 0.77 14.45 -30.88
N ASP A 290 1.75 15.30 -31.23
CA ASP A 290 2.77 14.95 -32.23
C ASP A 290 3.82 13.96 -31.66
N LEU A 291 3.96 12.78 -32.28
CA LEU A 291 4.86 11.72 -31.83
C LEU A 291 6.34 12.02 -32.11
N ALA A 292 6.66 12.86 -33.10
CA ALA A 292 8.02 13.35 -33.30
C ALA A 292 8.42 14.29 -32.15
N LEU A 293 7.49 15.12 -31.65
CA LEU A 293 7.73 15.93 -30.45
C LEU A 293 7.86 15.08 -29.19
N GLN A 294 7.05 14.02 -29.03
CA GLN A 294 7.21 13.07 -27.91
C GLN A 294 8.61 12.43 -27.92
N ARG A 295 9.11 11.98 -29.08
CA ARG A 295 10.48 11.44 -29.22
C ARG A 295 11.56 12.44 -28.83
N ARG A 296 11.41 13.71 -29.22
CA ARG A 296 12.34 14.78 -28.84
C ARG A 296 12.32 15.06 -27.34
N LEU A 297 11.13 15.14 -26.75
CA LEU A 297 10.93 15.36 -25.30
C LEU A 297 11.50 14.20 -24.48
N GLY A 298 11.32 12.97 -24.95
CA GLY A 298 11.82 11.78 -24.28
C GLY A 298 11.25 11.61 -22.86
N PHE A 299 12.06 11.03 -21.99
CA PHE A 299 11.65 10.61 -20.66
C PHE A 299 12.50 11.26 -19.56
N ARG A 300 11.91 11.40 -18.38
CA ARG A 300 12.62 11.44 -17.10
C ARG A 300 12.84 10.01 -16.63
N ALA A 301 13.53 9.85 -15.51
CA ALA A 301 13.93 8.54 -15.05
C ALA A 301 12.76 7.60 -14.66
N ALA A 302 11.54 8.10 -14.41
CA ALA A 302 10.33 7.26 -14.24
C ALA A 302 9.08 7.71 -15.01
N THR A 303 9.10 8.89 -15.66
CA THR A 303 7.91 9.51 -16.24
C THR A 303 8.21 10.18 -17.58
N PRO A 304 7.29 10.17 -18.56
CA PRO A 304 7.48 10.89 -19.82
C PRO A 304 7.47 12.41 -19.60
N ARG A 305 8.25 13.16 -20.38
CA ARG A 305 8.18 14.64 -20.38
C ARG A 305 7.00 15.19 -21.18
N TRP A 306 6.38 14.34 -21.99
CA TRP A 306 5.33 14.69 -22.94
C TRP A 306 3.92 14.33 -22.46
N ALA A 307 3.78 13.81 -21.23
CA ALA A 307 2.47 13.52 -20.65
C ALA A 307 2.39 13.80 -19.15
N ILE A 308 1.18 14.13 -18.69
CA ILE A 308 0.86 14.41 -17.28
C ILE A 308 -0.55 13.92 -16.94
N ALA A 309 -0.77 13.47 -15.71
CA ALA A 309 -2.08 13.09 -15.18
C ALA A 309 -2.66 14.21 -14.30
N HIS A 310 -3.70 14.89 -14.76
CA HIS A 310 -4.44 15.89 -13.97
C HIS A 310 -5.54 15.18 -13.17
N LYS A 311 -5.31 15.01 -11.87
CA LYS A 311 -6.16 14.25 -10.94
C LYS A 311 -7.38 15.07 -10.51
N PHE A 312 -8.53 14.41 -10.34
CA PHE A 312 -9.69 15.04 -9.70
C PHE A 312 -9.45 15.26 -8.20
N SER A 313 -10.22 16.18 -7.62
CA SER A 313 -10.26 16.37 -6.17
C SER A 313 -10.91 15.15 -5.50
N ALA A 314 -10.46 14.81 -4.27
CA ALA A 314 -10.99 13.64 -3.55
C ALA A 314 -12.48 13.80 -3.26
N GLU A 315 -13.24 12.71 -3.36
CA GLU A 315 -14.66 12.72 -2.98
C GLU A 315 -14.80 12.87 -1.46
N VAL A 316 -15.63 13.82 -1.06
CA VAL A 316 -15.95 14.12 0.33
C VAL A 316 -17.44 13.90 0.56
N ALA A 317 -17.81 13.45 1.75
CA ALA A 317 -19.20 13.45 2.19
C ALA A 317 -19.30 13.92 3.64
N ALA A 318 -20.38 14.64 3.95
CA ALA A 318 -20.71 14.98 5.33
C ALA A 318 -21.48 13.84 5.99
N THR A 319 -21.13 13.51 7.23
CA THR A 319 -21.88 12.55 8.06
C THR A 319 -21.76 12.90 9.54
N VAL A 320 -22.47 12.18 10.40
CA VAL A 320 -22.41 12.38 11.86
C VAL A 320 -21.32 11.49 12.48
N LEU A 321 -20.46 12.08 13.29
CA LEU A 321 -19.55 11.39 14.19
C LEU A 321 -20.33 10.87 15.40
N GLU A 322 -20.78 9.62 15.34
CA GLU A 322 -21.65 9.04 16.38
C GLU A 322 -20.88 8.76 17.67
N LYS A 323 -19.63 8.28 17.55
CA LYS A 323 -18.80 7.91 18.70
C LYS A 323 -17.32 7.93 18.38
N ILE A 324 -16.47 8.14 19.39
CA ILE A 324 -15.03 7.92 19.30
C ILE A 324 -14.70 6.70 20.18
N GLU A 325 -14.19 5.64 19.56
CA GLU A 325 -13.76 4.43 20.25
C GLU A 325 -12.23 4.32 20.25
N ILE A 326 -11.66 3.87 21.36
CA ILE A 326 -10.22 3.66 21.50
C ILE A 326 -9.91 2.18 21.29
N GLN A 327 -9.12 1.89 20.26
CA GLN A 327 -8.56 0.55 20.04
C GLN A 327 -7.15 0.48 20.62
N VAL A 328 -6.85 -0.61 21.33
CA VAL A 328 -5.52 -0.83 21.91
C VAL A 328 -4.73 -1.75 20.98
N GLY A 329 -3.69 -1.21 20.34
CA GLY A 329 -2.83 -1.97 19.43
C GLY A 329 -1.82 -2.86 20.17
N ARG A 330 -1.11 -3.71 19.41
CA ARG A 330 -0.11 -4.68 19.92
C ARG A 330 0.95 -4.11 20.85
N THR A 331 1.39 -2.88 20.61
CA THR A 331 2.41 -2.16 21.41
C THR A 331 1.80 -1.28 22.50
N GLY A 332 0.52 -1.51 22.81
CA GLY A 332 -0.25 -0.72 23.75
C GLY A 332 -0.76 0.61 23.20
N ALA A 333 -0.50 0.97 21.95
CA ALA A 333 -0.96 2.23 21.34
C ALA A 333 -2.48 2.38 21.40
N LEU A 334 -2.97 3.43 22.07
CA LEU A 334 -4.38 3.80 22.10
C LEU A 334 -4.69 4.60 20.83
N SER A 335 -5.40 3.97 19.89
CA SER A 335 -5.72 4.53 18.58
C SER A 335 -7.20 4.91 18.51
N PRO A 336 -7.54 6.19 18.31
CA PRO A 336 -8.93 6.60 18.21
C PRO A 336 -9.52 6.31 16.83
N VAL A 337 -10.73 5.75 16.84
CA VAL A 337 -11.54 5.43 15.67
C VAL A 337 -12.89 6.11 15.79
N ALA A 338 -13.22 6.92 14.80
CA ALA A 338 -14.55 7.50 14.63
C ALA A 338 -15.52 6.40 14.17
N ARG A 339 -16.60 6.20 14.91
CA ARG A 339 -17.83 5.54 14.45
C ARG A 339 -18.70 6.60 13.80
N LEU A 340 -19.01 6.39 12.54
CA LEU A 340 -19.73 7.34 11.70
C LEU A 340 -21.10 6.77 11.38
N ARG A 341 -22.09 7.65 11.30
CA ARG A 341 -23.33 7.30 10.63
C ARG A 341 -22.98 6.87 9.20
N PRO A 342 -23.42 5.67 8.75
CA PRO A 342 -23.04 5.16 7.44
C PRO A 342 -23.30 6.17 6.32
N VAL A 343 -22.25 6.51 5.58
CA VAL A 343 -22.29 7.49 4.48
C VAL A 343 -21.57 6.93 3.27
N THR A 344 -22.02 7.23 2.06
CA THR A 344 -21.33 6.81 0.83
C THR A 344 -20.29 7.86 0.45
N VAL A 345 -19.02 7.46 0.31
CA VAL A 345 -17.91 8.30 -0.16
C VAL A 345 -17.14 7.53 -1.23
N GLY A 346 -17.07 8.01 -2.47
CA GLY A 346 -16.41 7.23 -3.53
C GLY A 346 -17.08 5.88 -3.77
N GLY A 347 -18.42 5.83 -3.76
CA GLY A 347 -19.20 4.61 -4.00
C GLY A 347 -19.14 3.54 -2.91
N VAL A 348 -18.45 3.78 -1.78
CA VAL A 348 -18.36 2.83 -0.65
C VAL A 348 -19.01 3.40 0.60
N VAL A 349 -19.74 2.54 1.31
CA VAL A 349 -20.32 2.87 2.60
C VAL A 349 -19.22 2.92 3.66
N VAL A 350 -18.97 4.12 4.15
CA VAL A 350 -18.06 4.45 5.24
C VAL A 350 -18.85 4.55 6.53
N ALA A 351 -18.53 3.67 7.49
CA ALA A 351 -19.06 3.72 8.86
C ALA A 351 -17.95 3.91 9.91
N ASN A 352 -16.68 3.91 9.49
CA ASN A 352 -15.54 4.09 10.38
C ASN A 352 -14.48 4.97 9.73
N ALA A 353 -13.85 5.84 10.51
CA ALA A 353 -12.70 6.63 10.08
C ALA A 353 -11.63 6.65 11.18
N THR A 354 -10.35 6.71 10.79
CA THR A 354 -9.28 6.92 11.77
C THR A 354 -9.25 8.39 12.21
N LEU A 355 -9.00 8.61 13.50
CA LEU A 355 -8.75 9.93 14.08
C LEU A 355 -7.28 10.10 14.47
N HIS A 356 -6.39 9.22 14.00
CA HIS A 356 -4.93 9.25 14.22
C HIS A 356 -4.48 9.16 15.69
N ASN A 357 -4.70 10.20 16.50
CA ASN A 357 -4.25 10.32 17.88
C ASN A 357 -5.00 11.45 18.61
N GLU A 358 -4.67 11.68 19.89
CA GLU A 358 -5.32 12.71 20.72
C GLU A 358 -5.14 14.14 20.18
N ASP A 359 -3.99 14.46 19.57
CA ASP A 359 -3.73 15.79 19.01
C ASP A 359 -4.62 16.05 17.80
N TYR A 360 -4.77 15.04 16.94
CA TYR A 360 -5.63 15.14 15.78
C TYR A 360 -7.10 15.34 16.15
N ILE A 361 -7.60 14.73 17.24
CA ILE A 361 -8.94 15.01 17.77
C ILE A 361 -9.04 16.47 18.22
N ALA A 362 -8.01 16.98 18.91
CA ALA A 362 -7.93 18.38 19.32
C ALA A 362 -7.67 19.37 18.16
N GLY A 363 -7.48 18.87 16.94
CA GLY A 363 -7.19 19.66 15.74
C GLY A 363 -5.78 20.23 15.69
N ARG A 364 -4.82 19.55 16.33
CA ARG A 364 -3.39 19.91 16.31
C ARG A 364 -2.57 18.94 15.46
N GLY A 365 -1.59 19.49 14.75
CA GLY A 365 -0.54 18.77 14.03
C GLY A 365 0.60 18.35 14.96
N ALA A 366 1.55 17.58 14.42
CA ALA A 366 2.68 17.04 15.18
C ALA A 366 3.63 18.12 15.74
N ASP A 367 3.63 19.31 15.14
CA ASP A 367 4.37 20.50 15.58
C ASP A 367 3.54 21.43 16.48
N GLY A 368 2.33 21.01 16.87
CA GLY A 368 1.39 21.78 17.67
C GLY A 368 0.58 22.80 16.88
N THR A 369 0.79 22.93 15.56
CA THR A 369 0.03 23.88 14.73
C THR A 369 -1.43 23.43 14.54
N PRO A 370 -2.41 24.33 14.43
CA PRO A 370 -3.79 23.95 14.13
C PRO A 370 -3.92 23.34 12.73
N ILE A 371 -4.42 22.10 12.64
CA ILE A 371 -4.72 21.42 11.36
C ILE A 371 -6.13 21.71 10.85
N ARG A 372 -7.00 22.26 11.70
CA ARG A 372 -8.34 22.75 11.35
C ARG A 372 -8.52 24.16 11.94
N ALA A 373 -7.76 25.10 11.40
CA ALA A 373 -7.71 26.47 11.90
C ALA A 373 -9.02 27.22 11.58
N ASN A 374 -9.58 27.89 12.59
CA ASN A 374 -10.58 28.94 12.41
C ASN A 374 -9.93 30.19 11.79
N PRO A 375 -10.73 31.08 11.18
CA PRO A 375 -10.22 32.36 10.68
C PRO A 375 -9.48 33.20 11.72
N ASP A 376 -9.75 32.98 13.01
CA ASP A 376 -9.13 33.64 14.16
C ASP A 376 -7.87 32.92 14.70
N GLY A 377 -7.43 31.82 14.06
CA GLY A 377 -6.24 31.05 14.43
C GLY A 377 -6.45 29.99 15.52
N THR A 378 -7.66 29.83 16.05
CA THR A 378 -7.98 28.74 16.99
C THR A 378 -8.20 27.41 16.27
N SER A 379 -8.06 26.28 16.97
CA SER A 379 -8.22 24.94 16.38
C SER A 379 -9.63 24.38 16.58
N ARG A 380 -10.20 23.76 15.55
CA ARG A 380 -11.46 23.00 15.64
C ARG A 380 -11.21 21.56 16.12
N ASP A 381 -11.69 21.29 17.31
CA ASP A 381 -11.75 19.95 17.89
C ASP A 381 -12.88 19.10 17.29
N LEU A 382 -12.77 17.78 17.41
CA LEU A 382 -13.84 16.84 17.06
C LEU A 382 -14.54 16.36 18.33
N ARG A 383 -15.87 16.30 18.30
CA ARG A 383 -16.74 15.89 19.39
C ARG A 383 -17.75 14.85 18.91
N GLU A 384 -18.12 13.95 19.79
CA GLU A 384 -19.25 13.05 19.51
C GLU A 384 -20.53 13.86 19.26
N GLY A 385 -21.27 13.48 18.22
CA GLY A 385 -22.43 14.20 17.70
C GLY A 385 -22.11 15.22 16.60
N ASP A 386 -20.84 15.55 16.35
CA ASP A 386 -20.47 16.51 15.31
C ASP A 386 -20.87 16.03 13.91
N THR A 387 -21.26 16.98 13.06
CA THR A 387 -21.30 16.75 11.61
C THR A 387 -19.90 16.96 11.05
N VAL A 388 -19.31 15.89 10.50
CA VAL A 388 -17.94 15.85 10.02
C VAL A 388 -17.90 15.62 8.52
N THR A 389 -16.96 16.27 7.86
CA THR A 389 -16.61 15.97 6.47
C THR A 389 -15.64 14.81 6.47
N VAL A 390 -16.07 13.67 5.94
CA VAL A 390 -15.25 12.50 5.75
C VAL A 390 -14.78 12.50 4.31
N TYR A 391 -13.54 12.13 4.10
CA TYR A 391 -13.02 11.97 2.77
C TYR A 391 -12.40 10.59 2.63
N ARG A 392 -12.54 10.07 1.42
CA ARG A 392 -11.86 8.88 0.98
C ARG A 392 -11.02 9.30 -0.20
N ALA A 393 -9.72 9.36 0.03
CA ALA A 393 -8.79 9.37 -1.07
C ALA A 393 -8.55 7.89 -1.45
N GLY A 394 -8.58 7.55 -2.74
CA GLY A 394 -8.35 6.18 -3.20
C GLY A 394 -9.08 5.11 -2.38
N ASP A 395 -8.37 4.06 -1.98
CA ASP A 395 -8.99 2.83 -1.51
C ASP A 395 -8.68 2.44 -0.05
N VAL A 396 -8.68 3.42 0.86
CA VAL A 396 -8.22 3.22 2.25
C VAL A 396 -9.14 3.74 3.33
N ILE A 397 -8.92 3.24 4.56
CA ILE A 397 -9.39 3.73 5.87
C ILE A 397 -9.77 5.22 5.76
N PRO A 398 -11.08 5.51 5.77
CA PRO A 398 -11.59 6.86 5.70
C PRO A 398 -11.01 7.75 6.81
N LYS A 399 -10.92 9.04 6.53
CA LYS A 399 -10.40 10.04 7.47
C LYS A 399 -11.40 11.18 7.60
N VAL A 400 -11.46 11.77 8.78
CA VAL A 400 -12.25 12.98 9.03
C VAL A 400 -11.45 14.21 8.60
N LEU A 401 -11.85 14.88 7.53
CA LEU A 401 -11.19 16.08 7.02
C LEU A 401 -11.40 17.29 7.97
N ASP A 402 -12.65 17.59 8.26
CA ASP A 402 -13.05 18.76 9.04
C ASP A 402 -14.39 18.53 9.75
N VAL A 403 -14.80 19.49 10.57
CA VAL A 403 -16.08 19.55 11.27
C VAL A 403 -16.85 20.80 10.88
N ASP A 404 -18.15 20.63 10.66
CA ASP A 404 -19.07 21.75 10.50
C ASP A 404 -19.58 22.21 11.87
N LEU A 405 -18.96 23.27 12.39
CA LEU A 405 -19.33 23.85 13.69
C LEU A 405 -20.73 24.47 13.70
N SER A 406 -21.28 24.86 12.54
CA SER A 406 -22.63 25.44 12.47
C SER A 406 -23.72 24.40 12.79
N LEU A 407 -23.38 23.12 12.61
CA LEU A 407 -24.25 21.98 12.88
C LEU A 407 -23.90 21.25 14.18
N ARG A 408 -22.95 21.77 14.98
CA ARG A 408 -22.56 21.16 16.25
C ARG A 408 -23.76 21.15 17.22
N PRO A 409 -24.19 19.97 17.72
CA PRO A 409 -25.31 19.90 18.65
C PRO A 409 -25.07 20.73 19.91
N GLN A 410 -26.13 21.38 20.40
CA GLN A 410 -26.10 22.11 21.66
C GLN A 410 -25.84 21.11 22.80
N GLY A 411 -24.71 21.27 23.51
CA GLY A 411 -24.26 20.35 24.56
C GLY A 411 -23.18 19.36 24.16
N ALA A 412 -22.67 19.39 22.91
CA ALA A 412 -21.52 18.59 22.50
C ALA A 412 -20.29 18.88 23.37
N VAL A 413 -19.78 17.86 24.07
CA VAL A 413 -18.64 17.98 25.00
C VAL A 413 -17.31 17.69 24.30
N PRO A 414 -16.22 18.42 24.64
CA PRO A 414 -14.89 18.07 24.17
C PRO A 414 -14.53 16.62 24.52
N TYR A 415 -13.94 15.89 23.57
CA TYR A 415 -13.53 14.52 23.81
C TYR A 415 -12.34 14.46 24.78
N VAL A 416 -12.48 13.71 25.87
CA VAL A 416 -11.41 13.47 26.84
C VAL A 416 -10.73 12.16 26.47
N PHE A 417 -9.49 12.26 25.98
CA PHE A 417 -8.71 11.07 25.64
C PHE A 417 -8.33 10.30 26.91
N PRO A 418 -8.55 8.97 26.98
CA PRO A 418 -8.35 8.24 28.21
C PRO A 418 -6.87 8.16 28.60
N ASP A 419 -6.63 8.33 29.90
CA ASP A 419 -5.34 8.18 30.55
C ASP A 419 -5.11 6.77 31.11
N HIS A 420 -6.11 5.90 30.99
CA HIS A 420 -6.05 4.47 31.30
C HIS A 420 -6.52 3.64 30.10
N CYS A 421 -5.97 2.44 29.98
CA CYS A 421 -6.31 1.49 28.93
C CYS A 421 -7.76 1.01 29.09
N PRO A 422 -8.63 1.14 28.07
CA PRO A 422 -10.02 0.68 28.16
C PRO A 422 -10.16 -0.85 28.24
N GLU A 423 -9.11 -1.59 27.87
CA GLU A 423 -9.12 -3.06 27.81
C GLU A 423 -8.64 -3.71 29.11
N CYS A 424 -7.76 -3.07 29.87
CA CYS A 424 -7.16 -3.67 31.07
C CYS A 424 -7.04 -2.72 32.27
N GLY A 425 -7.47 -1.47 32.14
CA GLY A 425 -7.41 -0.46 33.21
C GLY A 425 -6.00 0.04 33.57
N ALA A 426 -4.93 -0.47 32.95
CA ALA A 426 -3.57 -0.01 33.22
C ALA A 426 -3.36 1.43 32.76
N ALA A 427 -2.44 2.16 33.40
CA ALA A 427 -2.10 3.52 33.01
C ALA A 427 -1.67 3.60 31.52
N ALA A 428 -2.02 4.69 30.86
CA ALA A 428 -1.67 4.97 29.48
C ALA A 428 -1.00 6.35 29.34
N PRO A 429 0.24 6.50 29.85
CA PRO A 429 0.97 7.75 29.74
C PRO A 429 1.33 8.06 28.29
N ARG A 430 1.41 9.37 28.00
CA ARG A 430 2.05 9.89 26.79
C ARG A 430 3.46 10.32 27.18
N LEU A 431 4.48 9.67 26.61
CA LEU A 431 5.87 10.04 26.90
C LEU A 431 6.23 11.37 26.20
N PRO A 432 7.18 12.15 26.75
CA PRO A 432 7.64 13.39 26.11
C PRO A 432 8.11 13.16 24.67
N GLY A 433 7.61 13.98 23.75
CA GLY A 433 7.95 13.89 22.32
C GLY A 433 7.16 12.85 21.51
N GLU A 434 6.30 12.04 22.14
CA GLU A 434 5.43 11.11 21.43
C GLU A 434 4.06 11.75 21.13
N ALA A 435 3.40 11.33 20.04
CA ALA A 435 2.04 11.74 19.71
C ALA A 435 0.95 10.78 20.24
N VAL A 436 1.36 9.62 20.77
CA VAL A 436 0.46 8.48 21.04
C VAL A 436 0.62 8.03 22.49
N ARG A 437 -0.51 7.89 23.20
CA ARG A 437 -0.57 7.23 24.51
C ARG A 437 -0.46 5.72 24.37
N ARG A 438 0.20 5.09 25.34
CA ARG A 438 0.40 3.64 25.33
C ARG A 438 0.05 3.00 26.66
N CYS A 439 -0.80 1.98 26.61
CA CYS A 439 -1.10 1.09 27.71
C CYS A 439 0.19 0.45 28.25
N THR A 440 0.44 0.64 29.54
CA THR A 440 1.57 0.02 30.28
C THR A 440 1.27 -1.41 30.72
N GLY A 441 0.05 -1.89 30.51
CA GLY A 441 -0.36 -3.25 30.88
C GLY A 441 0.47 -4.34 30.22
N GLY A 442 1.13 -4.06 29.09
CA GLY A 442 2.11 -4.97 28.48
C GLY A 442 1.56 -6.39 28.35
N LEU A 443 2.14 -7.32 29.10
CA LEU A 443 1.75 -8.74 29.13
C LEU A 443 0.43 -9.04 29.85
N THR A 444 -0.05 -8.15 30.72
CA THR A 444 -1.33 -8.33 31.42
C THR A 444 -2.50 -7.71 30.68
N CYS A 445 -2.24 -6.99 29.58
CA CYS A 445 -3.29 -6.42 28.74
C CYS A 445 -3.78 -7.46 27.72
N PRO A 446 -5.03 -7.96 27.80
CA PRO A 446 -5.53 -9.00 26.91
C PRO A 446 -5.51 -8.55 25.44
N ALA A 447 -5.79 -7.27 25.17
CA ALA A 447 -5.69 -6.70 23.83
C ALA A 447 -4.25 -6.75 23.28
N GLN A 448 -3.24 -6.47 24.12
CA GLN A 448 -1.85 -6.59 23.68
C GLN A 448 -1.44 -8.04 23.46
N VAL A 449 -1.89 -8.98 24.30
CA VAL A 449 -1.58 -10.41 24.14
C VAL A 449 -2.16 -10.94 22.83
N VAL A 450 -3.45 -10.71 22.58
CA VAL A 450 -4.12 -11.15 21.35
C VAL A 450 -3.48 -10.52 20.12
N GLU A 451 -3.19 -9.22 20.13
CA GLU A 451 -2.54 -8.55 19.01
C GLU A 451 -1.07 -8.97 18.81
N ARG A 452 -0.34 -9.32 19.88
CA ARG A 452 1.00 -9.92 19.79
C ARG A 452 0.95 -11.31 19.19
N LEU A 453 0.00 -12.14 19.59
CA LEU A 453 -0.20 -13.47 19.00
C LEU A 453 -0.62 -13.36 17.52
N ARG A 454 -1.50 -12.41 17.16
CA ARG A 454 -1.87 -12.11 15.77
C ARG A 454 -0.66 -11.68 14.94
N HIS A 455 0.20 -10.82 15.48
CA HIS A 455 1.46 -10.45 14.85
C HIS A 455 2.38 -11.66 14.68
N PHE A 456 2.55 -12.45 15.73
CA PHE A 456 3.42 -13.63 15.73
C PHE A 456 3.05 -14.61 14.61
N VAL A 457 1.76 -14.90 14.43
CA VAL A 457 1.26 -15.84 13.40
C VAL A 457 1.10 -15.22 12.00
N SER A 458 1.32 -13.92 11.86
CA SER A 458 1.09 -13.19 10.61
C SER A 458 1.99 -13.66 9.47
N ARG A 459 1.58 -13.36 8.23
CA ARG A 459 2.27 -13.77 6.99
C ARG A 459 3.74 -13.34 6.92
N ASP A 460 4.10 -12.21 7.50
CA ASP A 460 5.48 -11.70 7.46
C ASP A 460 6.31 -12.20 8.67
N ALA A 461 5.67 -12.85 9.66
CA ALA A 461 6.28 -13.42 10.86
C ALA A 461 6.37 -14.95 10.80
N PHE A 462 5.55 -15.73 11.52
CA PHE A 462 5.60 -17.21 11.40
C PHE A 462 4.76 -17.75 10.24
N ASP A 463 3.81 -17.00 9.69
CA ASP A 463 2.96 -17.43 8.58
C ASP A 463 2.31 -18.80 8.84
N ILE A 464 1.54 -18.88 9.92
CA ILE A 464 0.83 -20.09 10.34
C ILE A 464 -0.57 -20.07 9.72
N GLU A 465 -0.71 -20.74 8.58
CA GLU A 465 -1.99 -20.88 7.90
C GLU A 465 -3.04 -21.56 8.79
N GLY A 466 -4.26 -21.02 8.77
CA GLY A 466 -5.36 -21.49 9.61
C GLY A 466 -5.44 -20.86 11.01
N LEU A 467 -4.40 -20.15 11.47
CA LEU A 467 -4.38 -19.45 12.75
C LEU A 467 -4.59 -17.93 12.59
N GLY A 468 -5.73 -17.54 12.01
CA GLY A 468 -6.05 -16.14 11.72
C GLY A 468 -6.64 -15.35 12.90
N GLU A 469 -7.02 -14.10 12.63
CA GLU A 469 -7.52 -13.11 13.62
C GLU A 469 -8.58 -13.67 14.58
N LYS A 470 -9.62 -14.31 14.03
CA LYS A 470 -10.73 -14.90 14.80
C LYS A 470 -10.27 -16.08 15.64
N GLN A 471 -9.36 -16.90 15.11
CA GLN A 471 -8.91 -18.12 15.77
C GLN A 471 -7.94 -17.82 16.90
N VAL A 472 -7.05 -16.84 16.73
CA VAL A 472 -6.19 -16.37 17.82
C VAL A 472 -7.04 -15.84 18.98
N ALA A 473 -8.02 -14.98 18.70
CA ALA A 473 -8.90 -14.44 19.73
C ALA A 473 -9.71 -15.54 20.44
N ALA A 474 -10.25 -16.49 19.68
CA ALA A 474 -11.05 -17.59 20.24
C ALA A 474 -10.20 -18.55 21.10
N LEU A 475 -9.03 -18.98 20.61
CA LEU A 475 -8.14 -19.86 21.37
C LEU A 475 -7.56 -19.18 22.61
N HIS A 476 -7.32 -17.87 22.54
CA HIS A 476 -6.91 -17.09 23.72
C HIS A 476 -8.06 -16.95 24.73
N ALA A 477 -9.29 -16.70 24.28
CA ALA A 477 -10.46 -16.61 25.17
C ALA A 477 -10.72 -17.91 25.94
N ASP A 478 -10.40 -19.07 25.34
CA ASP A 478 -10.47 -20.36 26.02
C ASP A 478 -9.25 -20.67 26.91
N GLY A 479 -8.25 -19.78 26.93
CA GLY A 479 -6.98 -19.97 27.64
C GLY A 479 -6.04 -20.98 26.99
N TRP A 480 -6.29 -21.39 25.74
CA TRP A 480 -5.45 -22.37 25.05
C TRP A 480 -4.13 -21.75 24.58
N ILE A 481 -4.13 -20.48 24.17
CA ILE A 481 -2.90 -19.77 23.82
C ILE A 481 -2.83 -18.45 24.58
N ASN A 482 -1.80 -18.26 25.39
CA ASN A 482 -1.53 -17.02 26.11
C ASN A 482 -0.16 -16.45 25.72
N GLU A 483 0.73 -17.29 25.19
CA GLU A 483 2.03 -16.90 24.66
C GLU A 483 2.40 -17.67 23.40
N PRO A 484 3.41 -17.22 22.61
CA PRO A 484 3.80 -17.89 21.38
C PRO A 484 4.16 -19.37 21.53
N ALA A 485 4.79 -19.77 22.65
CA ALA A 485 5.17 -21.15 22.90
C ALA A 485 3.96 -22.10 23.00
N ASP A 486 2.82 -21.63 23.51
CA ASP A 486 1.58 -22.41 23.60
C ASP A 486 1.11 -22.93 22.24
N ILE A 487 1.37 -22.18 21.16
CA ILE A 487 0.99 -22.55 19.80
C ILE A 487 1.66 -23.86 19.41
N PHE A 488 2.96 -24.01 19.70
CA PHE A 488 3.73 -25.21 19.37
C PHE A 488 3.45 -26.41 20.26
N THR A 489 2.67 -26.24 21.33
CA THR A 489 2.21 -27.34 22.20
C THR A 489 0.75 -27.71 21.96
N LEU A 490 0.02 -26.99 21.10
CA LEU A 490 -1.41 -27.25 20.82
C LEU A 490 -1.68 -28.69 20.40
N GLU A 491 -0.89 -29.25 19.49
CA GLU A 491 -1.07 -30.63 19.04
C GLU A 491 -0.84 -31.64 20.17
N ALA A 492 0.18 -31.44 21.01
CA ALA A 492 0.44 -32.34 22.13
C ALA A 492 -0.68 -32.28 23.19
N ARG A 493 -1.27 -31.09 23.41
CA ARG A 493 -2.33 -30.89 24.40
C ARG A 493 -3.72 -31.32 23.89
N PHE A 494 -3.99 -31.14 22.59
CA PHE A 494 -5.34 -31.22 22.02
C PHE A 494 -5.46 -32.06 20.72
N GLY A 495 -4.37 -32.67 20.25
CA GLY A 495 -4.30 -33.52 19.06
C GLY A 495 -4.82 -34.94 19.31
N ASP A 496 -3.96 -35.83 19.79
CA ASP A 496 -4.30 -37.26 19.91
C ASP A 496 -5.28 -37.54 21.04
N GLY A 497 -6.39 -38.20 20.72
CA GLY A 497 -7.44 -38.58 21.68
C GLY A 497 -8.29 -37.43 22.26
N LYS A 498 -7.96 -36.18 21.94
CA LYS A 498 -8.63 -34.95 22.44
C LYS A 498 -9.13 -34.01 21.33
N LEU A 499 -9.02 -34.43 20.06
CA LEU A 499 -9.46 -33.68 18.88
C LEU A 499 -10.93 -33.23 18.97
N SER A 500 -11.76 -33.88 19.78
CA SER A 500 -13.17 -33.52 20.02
C SER A 500 -13.35 -32.09 20.52
N GLN A 501 -12.39 -31.52 21.27
CA GLN A 501 -12.48 -30.15 21.76
C GLN A 501 -12.27 -29.10 20.65
N LEU A 502 -11.49 -29.42 19.61
CA LEU A 502 -11.27 -28.52 18.47
C LEU A 502 -12.32 -28.76 17.36
N LYS A 503 -12.68 -30.02 17.08
CA LYS A 503 -13.66 -30.41 16.04
C LYS A 503 -15.09 -29.94 16.32
N ASN A 504 -15.47 -29.78 17.59
CA ASN A 504 -16.83 -29.38 17.96
C ASN A 504 -17.03 -27.85 17.97
N ARG A 505 -16.02 -27.07 17.56
CA ARG A 505 -16.11 -25.61 17.48
C ARG A 505 -16.77 -25.21 16.16
N GLU A 506 -17.56 -24.15 16.21
CA GLU A 506 -18.16 -23.57 15.02
C GLU A 506 -17.06 -23.17 14.02
N GLY A 507 -17.14 -23.69 12.79
CA GLY A 507 -16.14 -23.47 11.73
C GLY A 507 -14.91 -24.40 11.76
N TRP A 508 -14.86 -25.39 12.66
CA TRP A 508 -13.77 -26.37 12.73
C TRP A 508 -14.25 -27.77 12.37
N GLY A 509 -13.39 -28.53 11.69
CA GLY A 509 -13.57 -29.95 11.42
C GLY A 509 -12.24 -30.69 11.55
N GLU A 510 -12.27 -32.01 11.46
CA GLU A 510 -11.07 -32.85 11.60
C GLU A 510 -9.94 -32.45 10.64
N LYS A 511 -10.31 -32.17 9.38
CA LYS A 511 -9.36 -31.76 8.35
C LYS A 511 -8.72 -30.40 8.66
N SER A 512 -9.48 -29.42 9.13
CA SER A 512 -8.93 -28.09 9.44
C SER A 512 -8.07 -28.11 10.71
N ALA A 513 -8.42 -28.93 11.70
CA ALA A 513 -7.60 -29.18 12.88
C ALA A 513 -6.23 -29.76 12.50
N ASN A 514 -6.23 -30.83 11.70
CA ASN A 514 -4.98 -31.47 11.26
C ASN A 514 -4.15 -30.56 10.34
N ALA A 515 -4.79 -29.74 9.50
CA ALA A 515 -4.11 -28.76 8.67
C ALA A 515 -3.42 -27.68 9.52
N LEU A 516 -4.09 -27.17 10.57
CA LEU A 516 -3.46 -26.24 11.52
C LEU A 516 -2.23 -26.87 12.18
N PHE A 517 -2.34 -28.11 12.69
CA PHE A 517 -1.20 -28.76 13.33
C PHE A 517 -0.03 -28.99 12.35
N ALA A 518 -0.33 -29.35 11.11
CA ALA A 518 0.68 -29.44 10.05
C ALA A 518 1.35 -28.08 9.79
N ALA A 519 0.58 -27.00 9.72
CA ALA A 519 1.11 -25.65 9.54
C ALA A 519 2.01 -25.23 10.71
N ILE A 520 1.61 -25.50 11.96
CA ILE A 520 2.42 -25.24 13.16
C ILE A 520 3.73 -26.04 13.12
N ARG A 521 3.68 -27.34 12.78
CA ARG A 521 4.89 -28.17 12.66
C ARG A 521 5.86 -27.65 11.61
N ALA A 522 5.36 -27.24 10.44
CA ALA A 522 6.18 -26.71 9.36
C ALA A 522 6.95 -25.44 9.77
N ARG A 523 6.41 -24.67 10.72
CA ARG A 523 7.01 -23.43 11.23
C ARG A 523 7.88 -23.61 12.48
N ARG A 524 8.24 -24.85 12.81
CA ARG A 524 9.30 -25.12 13.80
C ARG A 524 10.68 -24.79 13.27
N MET A 525 10.87 -24.84 11.95
CA MET A 525 12.07 -24.32 11.29
C MET A 525 11.78 -22.90 10.82
N ILE A 526 12.58 -21.92 11.24
CA ILE A 526 12.30 -20.51 10.97
C ILE A 526 13.58 -19.70 10.70
N PRO A 527 13.59 -18.82 9.69
CA PRO A 527 14.65 -17.84 9.49
C PRO A 527 14.81 -16.88 10.67
N LEU A 528 16.05 -16.53 11.01
CA LEU A 528 16.37 -15.63 12.12
C LEU A 528 15.67 -14.26 12.03
N ASP A 529 15.59 -13.67 10.85
CA ASP A 529 14.91 -12.38 10.64
C ASP A 529 13.42 -12.44 10.95
N ARG A 530 12.76 -13.54 10.57
CA ARG A 530 11.34 -13.75 10.85
C ARG A 530 11.09 -13.98 12.33
N LEU A 531 11.99 -14.68 13.03
CA LEU A 531 11.93 -14.80 14.48
C LEU A 531 12.07 -13.44 15.17
N ILE A 532 13.11 -12.67 14.85
CA ILE A 532 13.34 -11.33 15.43
C ILE A 532 12.13 -10.43 15.21
N PHE A 533 11.56 -10.45 14.00
CA PHE A 533 10.35 -9.69 13.71
C PHE A 533 9.15 -10.17 14.53
N ALA A 534 8.94 -11.49 14.64
CA ALA A 534 7.82 -12.09 15.36
C ALA A 534 7.78 -11.79 16.86
N LEU A 535 8.94 -11.51 17.48
CA LEU A 535 9.00 -11.10 18.90
C LEU A 535 8.23 -9.79 19.17
N GLY A 536 7.95 -9.00 18.13
CA GLY A 536 7.11 -7.80 18.25
C GLY A 536 7.77 -6.68 19.06
N VAL A 537 9.11 -6.65 19.06
CA VAL A 537 9.91 -5.62 19.74
C VAL A 537 9.58 -4.25 19.15
N ARG A 538 9.44 -3.26 20.04
CA ARG A 538 9.12 -1.88 19.64
C ARG A 538 10.19 -1.35 18.69
N HIS A 539 9.78 -0.59 17.67
CA HIS A 539 10.64 -0.05 16.60
C HIS A 539 11.32 -1.08 15.68
N VAL A 540 11.19 -2.38 15.94
CA VAL A 540 11.70 -3.43 15.05
C VAL A 540 10.62 -3.80 14.03
N GLY A 541 10.74 -3.23 12.83
CA GLY A 541 9.98 -3.67 11.66
C GLY A 541 10.67 -4.84 10.94
N GLU A 542 10.02 -5.36 9.90
CA GLU A 542 10.54 -6.47 9.09
C GLU A 542 11.93 -6.18 8.51
N THR A 543 12.14 -4.97 7.95
CA THR A 543 13.45 -4.55 7.42
C THR A 543 14.52 -4.52 8.51
N SER A 544 14.20 -3.95 9.68
CA SER A 544 15.14 -3.87 10.80
C SER A 544 15.48 -5.26 11.36
N ALA A 545 14.49 -6.16 11.42
CA ALA A 545 14.73 -7.54 11.81
C ALA A 545 15.68 -8.25 10.84
N ARG A 546 15.54 -8.03 9.53
CA ARG A 546 16.49 -8.52 8.51
C ARG A 546 17.89 -7.93 8.67
N MET A 547 18.00 -6.64 8.99
CA MET A 547 19.29 -5.98 9.23
C MET A 547 20.00 -6.57 10.45
N LEU A 548 19.27 -6.73 11.56
CA LEU A 548 19.78 -7.38 12.77
C LEU A 548 20.19 -8.82 12.49
N ALA A 549 19.34 -9.61 11.84
CA ALA A 549 19.64 -11.00 11.52
C ALA A 549 20.92 -11.15 10.66
N ARG A 550 21.10 -10.27 9.65
CA ARG A 550 22.31 -10.26 8.81
C ARG A 550 23.56 -9.83 9.57
N ALA A 551 23.44 -8.86 10.47
CA ALA A 551 24.58 -8.35 11.24
C ALA A 551 25.11 -9.40 12.23
N TYR A 552 24.21 -10.17 12.86
CA TYR A 552 24.59 -11.14 13.89
C TYR A 552 24.72 -12.58 13.38
N GLY A 553 24.11 -12.93 12.25
CA GLY A 553 24.24 -14.23 11.59
C GLY A 553 23.47 -15.36 12.27
N SER A 554 23.54 -15.49 13.60
CA SER A 554 22.85 -16.53 14.36
C SER A 554 22.06 -15.97 15.54
N TRP A 555 21.07 -16.73 15.99
CA TRP A 555 20.31 -16.38 17.19
C TRP A 555 21.19 -16.25 18.43
N ALA A 556 22.15 -17.16 18.60
CA ALA A 556 23.05 -17.14 19.75
C ALA A 556 23.90 -15.86 19.79
N ALA A 557 24.45 -15.45 18.65
CA ALA A 557 25.22 -14.21 18.54
C ALA A 557 24.35 -12.98 18.80
N PHE A 558 23.14 -12.94 18.22
CA PHE A 558 22.20 -11.84 18.44
C PHE A 558 21.80 -11.70 19.91
N ALA A 559 21.33 -12.79 20.53
CA ALA A 559 20.86 -12.77 21.92
C ALA A 559 21.97 -12.49 22.93
N GLN A 560 23.22 -12.89 22.65
CA GLN A 560 24.36 -12.52 23.48
C GLN A 560 24.69 -11.03 23.34
N ALA A 561 24.77 -10.52 22.10
CA ALA A 561 25.06 -9.11 21.87
C ALA A 561 24.02 -8.17 22.50
N MET A 562 22.74 -8.54 22.50
CA MET A 562 21.71 -7.73 23.15
C MET A 562 21.85 -7.70 24.68
N ARG A 563 22.34 -8.79 25.28
CA ARG A 563 22.64 -8.87 26.72
C ARG A 563 23.88 -8.06 27.08
N ASP A 564 24.93 -8.14 26.27
CA ASP A 564 26.17 -7.39 26.49
C ASP A 564 25.96 -5.89 26.29
N ALA A 565 24.97 -5.49 25.48
CA ALA A 565 24.59 -4.10 25.26
C ALA A 565 23.60 -3.54 26.31
N ALA A 566 23.26 -4.28 27.37
CA ALA A 566 22.24 -3.90 28.38
C ALA A 566 22.46 -2.51 28.99
N ASP A 567 23.71 -2.18 29.32
CA ASP A 567 24.08 -0.92 29.94
C ASP A 567 24.15 0.25 28.94
N ARG A 568 23.92 -0.03 27.64
CA ARG A 568 23.98 0.93 26.53
C ARG A 568 25.33 1.64 26.41
N GLU A 569 26.39 0.92 26.78
CA GLU A 569 27.78 1.34 26.71
C GLU A 569 28.64 0.19 26.16
N GLY A 570 29.89 0.49 25.80
CA GLY A 570 30.85 -0.50 25.33
C GLY A 570 30.66 -1.01 23.90
N ASP A 571 31.47 -2.00 23.52
CA ASP A 571 31.62 -2.45 22.13
C ASP A 571 30.34 -3.08 21.57
N ALA A 572 29.58 -3.80 22.38
CA ALA A 572 28.32 -4.42 21.95
C ALA A 572 27.26 -3.37 21.59
N TRP A 573 27.14 -2.31 22.39
CA TRP A 573 26.26 -1.18 22.09
C TRP A 573 26.74 -0.39 20.87
N ALA A 574 28.04 -0.10 20.79
CA ALA A 574 28.63 0.58 19.65
C ALA A 574 28.43 -0.20 18.35
N HIS A 575 28.58 -1.53 18.38
CA HIS A 575 28.33 -2.41 17.24
C HIS A 575 26.86 -2.39 16.80
N LEU A 576 25.91 -2.43 17.76
CA LEU A 576 24.49 -2.33 17.46
C LEU A 576 24.14 -0.98 16.78
N LEU A 577 24.73 0.13 17.24
CA LEU A 577 24.57 1.45 16.61
C LEU A 577 25.29 1.60 15.27
N ALA A 578 26.30 0.79 14.99
CA ALA A 578 27.05 0.80 13.74
C ALA A 578 26.31 0.10 12.59
N ILE A 579 25.26 -0.67 12.88
CA ILE A 579 24.41 -1.28 11.86
C ILE A 579 23.66 -0.16 11.13
N ASP A 580 23.91 -0.02 9.83
CA ASP A 580 23.23 0.98 9.00
C ASP A 580 21.69 0.78 9.06
N GLY A 581 20.96 1.86 9.31
CA GLY A 581 19.51 1.82 9.57
C GLY A 581 19.10 1.50 11.02
N VAL A 582 20.04 1.27 11.95
CA VAL A 582 19.75 1.09 13.40
C VAL A 582 20.12 2.34 14.19
N GLY A 583 19.12 3.16 14.51
CA GLY A 583 19.29 4.32 15.39
C GLY A 583 19.14 3.96 16.88
N ALA A 584 19.60 4.88 17.76
CA ALA A 584 19.58 4.69 19.22
C ALA A 584 18.20 4.33 19.81
N VAL A 585 17.11 4.82 19.21
CA VAL A 585 15.75 4.49 19.65
C VAL A 585 15.41 3.02 19.38
N LEU A 586 15.78 2.50 18.21
CA LEU A 586 15.58 1.10 17.87
C LEU A 586 16.51 0.22 18.71
N ALA A 587 17.80 0.55 18.74
CA ALA A 587 18.80 -0.16 19.53
C ALA A 587 18.38 -0.29 21.00
N GLY A 588 17.99 0.84 21.61
CA GLY A 588 17.49 0.86 22.99
C GLY A 588 16.27 -0.03 23.20
N SER A 589 15.33 -0.07 22.24
CA SER A 589 14.12 -0.90 22.37
C SER A 589 14.41 -2.40 22.31
N VAL A 590 15.40 -2.82 21.52
CA VAL A 590 15.83 -4.23 21.47
C VAL A 590 16.55 -4.60 22.75
N VAL A 591 17.48 -3.77 23.19
CA VAL A 591 18.20 -3.97 24.44
C VAL A 591 17.24 -4.05 25.63
N ASP A 592 16.30 -3.10 25.74
CA ASP A 592 15.30 -3.09 26.82
C ASP A 592 14.46 -4.36 26.81
N PHE A 593 14.06 -4.85 25.63
CA PHE A 593 13.32 -6.10 25.52
C PHE A 593 14.09 -7.28 26.12
N PHE A 594 15.39 -7.40 25.86
CA PHE A 594 16.24 -8.48 26.38
C PHE A 594 16.73 -8.25 27.82
N ALA A 595 16.74 -7.02 28.31
CA ALA A 595 17.04 -6.73 29.72
C ALA A 595 15.95 -7.29 30.65
N GLU A 596 14.69 -7.23 30.21
CA GLU A 596 13.54 -7.72 30.96
C GLU A 596 13.54 -9.25 31.15
N PRO A 597 13.58 -9.77 32.39
CA PRO A 597 13.61 -11.21 32.66
C PRO A 597 12.44 -11.99 32.05
N HIS A 598 11.21 -11.45 32.18
CA HIS A 598 10.01 -12.13 31.69
C HIS A 598 10.00 -12.32 30.16
N ASN A 599 10.59 -11.38 29.41
CA ASN A 599 10.71 -11.50 27.96
C ASN A 599 11.71 -12.59 27.59
N ARG A 600 12.85 -12.66 28.31
CA ARG A 600 13.84 -13.72 28.13
C ARG A 600 13.24 -15.10 28.39
N ASP A 601 12.51 -15.25 29.50
CA ASP A 601 11.89 -16.53 29.85
C ASP A 601 10.86 -16.96 28.78
N ALA A 602 10.06 -16.02 28.27
CA ALA A 602 9.09 -16.30 27.20
C ALA A 602 9.77 -16.70 25.89
N VAL A 603 10.88 -16.04 25.56
CA VAL A 603 11.70 -16.39 24.40
C VAL A 603 12.32 -17.77 24.59
N GLU A 604 12.88 -18.10 25.75
CA GLU A 604 13.44 -19.44 26.01
C GLU A 604 12.41 -20.56 25.88
N ARG A 605 11.19 -20.37 26.41
CA ARG A 605 10.08 -21.31 26.20
C ARG A 605 9.73 -21.50 24.73
N LEU A 606 9.74 -20.42 23.94
CA LEU A 606 9.52 -20.49 22.50
C LEU A 606 10.66 -21.25 21.79
N LEU A 607 11.92 -20.92 22.10
CA LEU A 607 13.10 -21.50 21.46
C LEU A 607 13.20 -23.02 21.65
N ALA A 608 12.69 -23.56 22.76
CA ALA A 608 12.62 -25.00 23.01
C ALA A 608 11.80 -25.77 21.94
N HIS A 609 11.04 -25.08 21.11
CA HIS A 609 10.21 -25.65 20.05
C HIS A 609 10.72 -25.39 18.64
N LEU A 610 11.81 -24.62 18.49
CA LEU A 610 12.26 -24.08 17.21
C LEU A 610 13.68 -24.54 16.84
N ALA A 611 13.90 -24.72 15.54
CA ALA A 611 15.20 -24.75 14.89
C ALA A 611 15.34 -23.45 14.08
N ILE A 612 16.31 -22.61 14.44
CA ILE A 612 16.52 -21.31 13.81
C ILE A 612 17.55 -21.46 12.71
N GLU A 613 17.21 -20.98 11.53
CA GLU A 613 18.14 -20.97 10.39
C GLU A 613 19.05 -19.75 10.51
N ASP A 614 20.36 -20.02 10.51
CA ASP A 614 21.39 -18.99 10.48
C ASP A 614 21.35 -18.24 9.14
N VAL A 615 21.68 -16.95 9.19
CA VAL A 615 21.81 -16.10 8.01
C VAL A 615 23.22 -16.23 7.47
N ALA A 616 23.33 -16.59 6.20
CA ALA A 616 24.62 -16.57 5.50
C ALA A 616 25.22 -15.16 5.58
N ALA A 617 26.46 -15.07 6.06
CA ALA A 617 27.20 -13.82 6.06
C ALA A 617 27.24 -13.24 4.64
N PRO A 618 27.16 -11.91 4.45
CA PRO A 618 27.39 -11.31 3.15
C PRO A 618 28.72 -11.82 2.60
N ALA A 619 28.74 -12.27 1.35
CA ALA A 619 30.01 -12.57 0.68
C ALA A 619 30.91 -11.33 0.81
N PRO A 620 32.19 -11.46 1.19
CA PRO A 620 33.07 -10.31 1.25
C PRO A 620 33.04 -9.60 -0.09
N ILE A 621 32.69 -8.32 -0.07
CA ILE A 621 32.83 -7.48 -1.25
C ILE A 621 34.33 -7.40 -1.49
N ASP A 622 34.80 -7.99 -2.59
CA ASP A 622 36.15 -7.77 -3.13
C ASP A 622 36.26 -6.28 -3.53
N SER A 623 36.51 -5.45 -2.52
CA SER A 623 36.81 -4.04 -2.69
C SER A 623 38.32 -3.92 -2.94
N PRO A 624 38.76 -3.25 -4.04
CA PRO A 624 40.18 -3.05 -4.37
C PRO A 624 41.00 -2.30 -3.31
N VAL A 625 40.34 -1.85 -2.24
CA VAL A 625 40.88 -1.01 -1.17
C VAL A 625 40.88 -1.71 0.19
N ALA A 626 40.36 -2.93 0.30
CA ALA A 626 40.45 -3.71 1.53
C ALA A 626 41.93 -4.04 1.83
N GLY A 627 42.45 -3.54 2.97
CA GLY A 627 43.81 -3.79 3.43
C GLY A 627 44.87 -2.78 2.98
N LYS A 628 44.48 -1.66 2.35
CA LYS A 628 45.41 -0.55 2.05
C LYS A 628 45.12 0.63 2.98
N THR A 629 46.08 0.96 3.83
CA THR A 629 46.11 2.22 4.60
C THR A 629 46.34 3.38 3.64
N LEU A 630 45.46 4.39 3.67
CA LEU A 630 45.64 5.66 2.95
C LEU A 630 46.75 6.51 3.58
#